data_AF-A0A444VZR3-F1
#
_entry.id   AF-A0A444VZR3-F1
#
_cell.length_a   1.000
_cell.length_b   1.000
_cell.length_c   1.000
_cell.angle_alpha   90.00
_cell.angle_beta   90.00
_cell.angle_gamma   90.00
#
_symmetry.space_group_name_H-M   'P 1'
#
loop_
_entity.id
_entity.type
_entity.pdbx_description
1 polymer ?
#
loop_
_entity_poly.entity_id
_entity_poly.type
_entity_poly.pdbx_seq_one_letter_code
_entity_poly.pdbx_strand_id
1 'polypeptide(L)'
;MITEREIDILKKSILLINSFEDNVNNINSGKEFIFIHNRNVETIEKIATDRNSEYLTTRLEEYPNITAAQIDEYIKIQKNEFSLLNFLLVFLFGIFIGLYYILFERFLKTGKITGKQIKSKVSTIIEVNTYILEVIENPYMEKLRLK
;
A
#
# COMPACT_ATOMS: atom_id res chain seq x y z
N MET A 1 19.22 -18.98 -7.02
CA MET A 1 18.25 -20.02 -6.61
C MET A 1 17.64 -19.65 -5.27
N ILE A 2 16.46 -19.04 -5.35
CA ILE A 2 15.61 -18.73 -4.20
C ILE A 2 15.05 -19.99 -3.53
N THR A 3 14.99 -19.97 -2.21
CA THR A 3 14.41 -21.05 -1.40
C THR A 3 12.89 -20.96 -1.30
N GLU A 4 12.21 -22.10 -1.08
CA GLU A 4 10.76 -22.11 -0.83
C GLU A 4 10.37 -21.26 0.39
N ARG A 5 11.24 -21.21 1.40
CA ARG A 5 11.06 -20.36 2.58
C ARG A 5 11.05 -18.87 2.21
N GLU A 6 11.98 -18.43 1.37
CA GLU A 6 12.01 -17.04 0.91
C GLU A 6 10.75 -16.68 0.12
N ILE A 7 10.25 -17.61 -0.71
CA ILE A 7 8.98 -17.45 -1.43
C ILE A 7 7.80 -17.32 -0.46
N ASP A 8 7.70 -18.18 0.56
CA ASP A 8 6.62 -18.11 1.54
C ASP A 8 6.63 -16.77 2.32
N ILE A 9 7.81 -16.31 2.74
CA ILE A 9 7.95 -15.01 3.41
C ILE A 9 7.56 -13.87 2.46
N LEU A 10 7.94 -13.95 1.18
CA LEU A 10 7.53 -12.98 0.16
C LEU A 10 6.00 -12.93 0.02
N LYS A 11 5.34 -14.07 -0.19
CA LYS A 11 3.87 -14.14 -0.32
C LYS A 11 3.16 -13.52 0.88
N LYS A 12 3.55 -13.90 2.10
CA LYS A 12 2.95 -13.35 3.34
C LYS A 12 3.13 -11.84 3.44
N SER A 13 4.31 -11.33 3.11
CA SER A 13 4.58 -9.90 3.16
C SER A 13 3.90 -9.09 2.05
N ILE A 14 3.68 -9.68 0.87
CA ILE A 14 2.86 -9.06 -0.19
C ILE A 14 1.43 -8.94 0.31
N LEU A 15 0.86 -10.00 0.90
CA LEU A 15 -0.49 -9.96 1.46
C LEU A 15 -0.62 -8.92 2.59
N LEU A 16 0.42 -8.78 3.43
CA LEU A 16 0.48 -7.74 4.45
C LEU A 16 0.37 -6.33 3.83
N ILE A 17 1.18 -6.03 2.80
CA ILE A 17 1.12 -4.75 2.07
C ILE A 17 -0.24 -4.58 1.36
N ASN A 18 -0.79 -5.65 0.78
CA ASN A 18 -2.08 -5.60 0.07
C ASN A 18 -3.25 -5.31 1.01
N SER A 19 -3.16 -5.73 2.28
CA SER A 19 -4.15 -5.40 3.31
C SER A 19 -4.03 -3.98 3.86
N PHE A 20 -3.02 -3.20 3.44
CA PHE A 20 -2.67 -1.94 4.09
C PHE A 20 -3.74 -0.85 3.93
N GLU A 21 -4.44 -0.80 2.79
CA GLU A 21 -5.55 0.15 2.60
C GLU A 21 -6.73 -0.13 3.53
N ASP A 22 -7.03 -1.40 3.77
CA ASP A 22 -8.14 -1.84 4.62
C ASP A 22 -7.78 -1.82 6.10
N ASN A 23 -6.51 -2.03 6.43
CA ASN A 23 -6.04 -2.10 7.81
C ASN A 23 -4.64 -1.51 7.97
N VAL A 24 -4.60 -0.16 8.03
CA VAL A 24 -3.37 0.62 8.27
C VAL A 24 -2.68 0.33 9.60
N ASN A 25 -3.30 -0.41 10.53
CA ASN A 25 -2.70 -0.75 11.82
C ASN A 25 -1.76 -1.96 11.74
N ASN A 26 -1.80 -2.73 10.66
CA ASN A 26 -0.91 -3.87 10.45
C ASN A 26 0.54 -3.45 10.18
N ILE A 27 0.77 -2.17 9.83
CA ILE A 27 2.09 -1.58 9.60
C ILE A 27 2.19 -0.30 10.43
N ASN A 28 3.19 -0.22 11.30
CA ASN A 28 3.24 0.82 12.34
C ASN A 28 3.75 2.16 11.83
N SER A 29 4.54 2.15 10.75
CA SER A 29 5.16 3.36 10.20
C SER A 29 5.45 3.24 8.71
N GLY A 30 5.61 4.38 8.04
CA GLY A 30 6.08 4.44 6.66
C GLY A 30 7.47 3.86 6.47
N LYS A 31 8.35 3.93 7.49
CA LYS A 31 9.65 3.25 7.43
C LYS A 31 9.51 1.74 7.34
N GLU A 32 8.62 1.17 8.15
CA GLU A 32 8.32 -0.27 8.13
C GLU A 32 7.70 -0.68 6.79
N PHE A 33 6.75 0.10 6.27
CA PHE A 33 6.16 -0.12 4.96
C PHE A 33 7.23 -0.19 3.86
N ILE A 34 8.10 0.83 3.77
CA ILE A 34 9.14 0.92 2.75
C ILE A 34 10.16 -0.21 2.91
N PHE A 35 10.53 -0.55 4.14
CA PHE A 35 11.43 -1.67 4.39
C PHE A 35 10.86 -3.00 3.86
N ILE A 36 9.61 -3.30 4.17
CA ILE A 36 8.93 -4.51 3.69
C ILE A 36 8.84 -4.49 2.16
N HIS A 37 8.39 -3.36 1.59
CA HIS A 37 8.26 -3.19 0.14
C HIS A 37 9.59 -3.41 -0.60
N ASN A 38 10.66 -2.75 -0.17
CA ASN A 38 11.97 -2.88 -0.83
C ASN A 38 12.52 -4.30 -0.74
N ARG A 39 12.42 -4.94 0.43
CA ARG A 39 12.80 -6.35 0.61
C ARG A 39 12.01 -7.27 -0.34
N ASN A 40 10.73 -6.98 -0.56
CA ASN A 40 9.90 -7.74 -1.50
C ASN A 40 10.39 -7.54 -2.93
N VAL A 41 10.64 -6.29 -3.34
CA VAL A 41 11.20 -5.94 -4.66
C VAL A 41 12.49 -6.69 -4.92
N GLU A 42 13.47 -6.64 -4.00
CA GLU A 42 14.73 -7.37 -4.13
C GLU A 42 14.53 -8.89 -4.29
N THR A 43 13.53 -9.45 -3.61
CA THR A 43 13.22 -10.89 -3.72
C THR A 43 12.58 -11.19 -5.07
N ILE A 44 11.68 -10.34 -5.55
CA ILE A 44 11.03 -10.48 -6.86
C ILE A 44 12.05 -10.34 -8.00
N GLU A 45 12.99 -9.40 -7.90
CA GLU A 45 14.09 -9.23 -8.87
C GLU A 45 14.95 -10.50 -9.00
N LYS A 46 15.26 -11.14 -7.87
CA LYS A 46 15.96 -12.43 -7.85
C LYS A 46 15.13 -13.53 -8.52
N ILE A 47 13.81 -13.59 -8.27
CA ILE A 47 12.90 -14.54 -8.93
C ILE A 47 12.89 -14.28 -10.45
N ALA A 48 12.77 -13.03 -10.85
CA ALA A 48 12.75 -12.63 -12.26
C ALA A 48 14.05 -13.04 -12.96
N THR A 49 15.19 -12.83 -12.31
CA THR A 49 16.51 -13.25 -12.83
C THR A 49 16.63 -14.78 -12.89
N ASP A 50 16.29 -15.50 -11.82
CA ASP A 50 16.37 -16.96 -11.76
C ASP A 50 15.47 -17.63 -12.82
N ARG A 51 14.34 -17.01 -13.17
CA ARG A 51 13.37 -17.51 -14.17
C ARG A 51 13.55 -16.93 -15.58
N ASN A 52 14.41 -15.92 -15.74
CA ASN A 52 14.48 -15.08 -16.93
C ASN A 52 13.09 -14.51 -17.32
N SER A 53 12.36 -13.99 -16.34
CA SER A 53 10.97 -13.52 -16.48
C SER A 53 10.92 -12.05 -16.89
N GLU A 54 10.60 -11.80 -18.15
CA GLU A 54 10.33 -10.45 -18.67
C GLU A 54 9.10 -9.83 -18.00
N TYR A 55 8.04 -10.63 -17.80
CA TYR A 55 6.80 -10.16 -17.18
C TYR A 55 7.03 -9.57 -15.79
N LEU A 56 7.74 -10.28 -14.91
CA LEU A 56 8.03 -9.80 -13.56
C LEU A 56 8.88 -8.52 -13.62
N THR A 57 9.87 -8.47 -14.51
CA THR A 57 10.72 -7.30 -14.70
C THR A 57 9.89 -6.08 -15.09
N THR A 58 9.00 -6.19 -16.07
CA THR A 58 8.09 -5.10 -16.47
C THR A 58 7.18 -4.64 -15.33
N ARG A 59 6.65 -5.57 -14.53
CA ARG A 59 5.77 -5.21 -13.40
C ARG A 59 6.50 -4.46 -12.30
N LEU A 60 7.78 -4.75 -12.07
CA LEU A 60 8.58 -3.99 -11.10
C LEU A 60 8.72 -2.51 -11.49
N GLU A 61 8.78 -2.21 -12.78
CA GLU A 61 8.88 -0.83 -13.30
C GLU A 61 7.59 -0.02 -13.09
N GLU A 62 6.45 -0.68 -12.87
CA GLU A 62 5.16 -0.05 -12.63
C GLU A 62 5.02 0.48 -11.18
N TYR A 63 5.92 0.10 -10.27
CA TYR A 63 5.85 0.58 -8.90
C TYR A 63 6.05 2.10 -8.82
N PRO A 64 5.12 2.84 -8.19
CA PRO A 64 5.26 4.27 -8.04
C PRO A 64 6.32 4.59 -6.98
N ASN A 65 7.09 5.67 -7.22
CA ASN A 65 7.96 6.20 -6.19
C ASN A 65 7.11 6.75 -5.02
N ILE A 66 7.30 6.18 -3.84
CA ILE A 66 6.64 6.57 -2.60
C ILE A 66 7.65 6.64 -1.46
N THR A 67 7.52 7.67 -0.62
CA THR A 67 8.43 7.91 0.51
C THR A 67 7.80 7.47 1.82
N ALA A 68 8.63 7.14 2.81
CA ALA A 68 8.16 6.83 4.17
C ALA A 68 7.30 7.97 4.76
N ALA A 69 7.67 9.24 4.51
CA ALA A 69 6.91 10.39 5.00
C ALA A 69 5.49 10.46 4.40
N GLN A 70 5.33 10.09 3.12
CA GLN A 70 4.01 10.01 2.48
C GLN A 70 3.16 8.89 3.09
N ILE A 71 3.75 7.74 3.39
CA ILE A 71 3.04 6.65 4.05
C ILE A 71 2.66 7.04 5.49
N ASP A 72 3.54 7.70 6.24
CA ASP A 72 3.22 8.20 7.58
C ASP A 72 2.04 9.19 7.55
N GLU A 73 2.01 10.08 6.54
CA GLU A 73 0.88 10.98 6.30
C GLU A 73 -0.40 10.21 5.95
N TYR A 74 -0.31 9.17 5.12
CA TYR A 74 -1.44 8.30 4.80
C TYR A 74 -2.00 7.57 6.02
N ILE A 75 -1.14 6.96 6.85
CA ILE A 75 -1.54 6.31 8.11
C ILE A 75 -2.26 7.31 9.02
N LYS A 76 -1.74 8.53 9.13
CA LYS A 76 -2.34 9.59 9.92
C LYS A 76 -3.72 10.00 9.39
N ILE A 77 -3.86 10.17 8.07
CA ILE A 77 -5.14 10.52 7.43
C ILE A 77 -6.17 9.42 7.70
N GLN A 78 -5.82 8.15 7.45
CA GLN A 78 -6.74 7.02 7.64
C GLN A 78 -7.16 6.83 9.10
N LYS A 79 -6.23 6.95 10.06
CA LYS A 79 -6.54 6.90 11.49
C LYS A 79 -7.46 8.05 11.92
N ASN A 80 -7.24 9.25 11.38
CA ASN A 80 -8.07 10.41 11.67
C ASN A 80 -9.46 10.30 11.04
N GLU A 81 -9.59 9.78 9.81
CA GLU A 81 -10.88 9.53 9.16
C GLU A 81 -11.69 8.50 9.94
N PHE A 82 -11.07 7.41 10.41
CA PHE A 82 -11.72 6.42 11.26
C PHE A 82 -12.14 7.02 12.61
N SER A 83 -11.30 7.85 13.21
CA SER A 83 -11.64 8.60 14.42
C SER A 83 -12.79 9.59 14.20
N LEU A 84 -12.86 10.24 13.03
CA LEU A 84 -13.94 11.16 12.67
C LEU A 84 -15.24 10.41 12.40
N LEU A 85 -15.21 9.24 11.76
CA LEU A 85 -16.41 8.42 11.53
C LEU A 85 -16.97 7.89 12.85
N ASN A 86 -16.09 7.37 13.73
CA ASN A 86 -16.48 6.93 15.07
C ASN A 86 -17.00 8.11 15.90
N PHE A 87 -16.34 9.26 15.83
CA PHE A 87 -16.83 10.48 16.45
C PHE A 87 -18.17 10.92 15.87
N LEU A 88 -18.38 10.84 14.56
CA LEU A 88 -19.63 11.20 13.89
C LEU A 88 -20.77 10.24 14.27
N LEU A 89 -20.49 8.95 14.42
CA LEU A 89 -21.44 7.98 14.98
C LEU A 89 -21.80 8.34 16.42
N VAL A 90 -20.84 8.73 17.25
CA VAL A 90 -21.09 9.20 18.63
C VAL A 90 -21.82 10.56 18.66
N PHE A 91 -21.51 11.44 17.71
CA PHE A 91 -22.03 12.81 17.55
C PHE A 91 -23.45 12.85 16.99
N LEU A 92 -23.82 11.91 16.09
CA LEU A 92 -25.21 11.72 15.65
C LEU A 92 -26.14 11.38 16.83
N PHE A 93 -25.59 10.85 17.92
CA PHE A 93 -26.29 10.64 19.19
C PHE A 93 -26.18 11.82 20.19
N GLY A 94 -25.42 12.89 19.92
CA GLY A 94 -25.16 13.96 20.89
C GLY A 94 -24.67 15.31 20.33
N ILE A 95 -25.61 16.18 19.92
CA ILE A 95 -25.67 17.66 20.05
C ILE A 95 -24.44 18.57 19.65
N PHE A 96 -24.70 19.61 18.80
CA PHE A 96 -23.96 20.89 18.57
C PHE A 96 -22.70 20.89 17.64
N ILE A 97 -22.68 21.18 16.32
CA ILE A 97 -23.15 22.28 15.44
C ILE A 97 -22.29 23.58 15.42
N GLY A 98 -21.54 23.98 16.46
CA GLY A 98 -20.89 25.32 16.48
C GLY A 98 -19.40 25.41 16.06
N LEU A 99 -18.56 24.48 16.51
CA LEU A 99 -17.09 24.57 16.36
C LEU A 99 -16.56 23.96 15.06
N TYR A 100 -17.39 23.19 14.35
CA TYR A 100 -17.03 22.38 13.19
C TYR A 100 -16.61 23.22 11.97
N TYR A 101 -17.27 24.37 11.74
CA TYR A 101 -17.02 25.21 10.56
C TYR A 101 -15.62 25.86 10.57
N ILE A 102 -15.04 26.08 11.76
CA ILE A 102 -13.76 26.79 11.93
C ILE A 102 -12.55 25.85 11.82
N LEU A 103 -12.70 24.57 12.22
CA LEU A 103 -11.63 23.56 12.13
C LEU A 103 -11.53 22.94 10.73
N PHE A 104 -12.66 22.78 10.03
CA PHE A 104 -12.70 22.24 8.66
C PHE A 104 -12.05 23.19 7.64
N GLU A 105 -12.24 24.50 7.80
CA GLU A 105 -11.58 25.57 7.01
C GLU A 105 -10.04 25.53 7.09
N ARG A 106 -9.47 25.08 8.22
CA ARG A 106 -8.01 24.91 8.39
C ARG A 106 -7.48 23.61 7.76
N PHE A 107 -8.30 22.57 7.65
CA PHE A 107 -7.92 21.27 7.09
C PHE A 107 -7.73 21.32 5.56
N LEU A 108 -8.50 22.16 4.85
CA LEU A 108 -8.46 22.28 3.39
C LEU A 108 -7.34 23.18 2.84
N LYS A 109 -6.67 23.98 3.69
CA LYS A 109 -5.73 25.05 3.24
C LYS A 109 -4.26 24.65 3.14
N THR A 110 -3.90 23.37 3.23
CA THR A 110 -2.49 22.95 3.06
C THR A 110 -2.26 22.30 1.70
N GLY A 111 -1.67 23.07 0.78
CA GLY A 111 -1.25 22.64 -0.56
C GLY A 111 -0.03 21.71 -0.58
N LYS A 112 -0.06 20.63 0.20
CA LYS A 112 0.88 19.50 0.10
C LYS A 112 0.21 18.38 -0.68
N ILE A 113 1.00 17.47 -1.25
CA ILE A 113 0.55 16.29 -2.03
C ILE A 113 -0.75 15.75 -1.43
N THR A 114 -1.82 15.73 -2.21
CA THR A 114 -3.15 15.44 -1.67
C THR A 114 -3.18 13.99 -1.17
N GLY A 115 -3.86 13.72 -0.04
CA GLY A 115 -4.03 12.34 0.45
C GLY A 115 -4.57 11.39 -0.62
N LYS A 116 -5.33 11.91 -1.60
CA LYS A 116 -5.77 11.19 -2.81
C LYS A 116 -4.61 10.68 -3.68
N GLN A 117 -3.57 11.49 -3.89
CA GLN A 117 -2.39 11.08 -4.66
C GLN A 117 -1.61 9.99 -3.92
N ILE A 118 -1.47 10.10 -2.61
CA ILE A 118 -0.79 9.07 -1.80
C ILE A 118 -1.59 7.76 -1.84
N LYS A 119 -2.91 7.84 -1.65
CA LYS A 119 -3.82 6.70 -1.79
C LYS A 119 -3.67 6.02 -3.14
N SER A 120 -3.72 6.78 -4.24
CA SER A 120 -3.55 6.23 -5.59
C SER A 120 -2.24 5.46 -5.75
N LYS A 121 -1.13 5.95 -5.18
CA LYS A 121 0.15 5.24 -5.24
C LYS A 121 0.13 3.95 -4.45
N VAL A 122 -0.47 3.95 -3.25
CA VAL A 122 -0.66 2.74 -2.46
C VAL A 122 -1.51 1.73 -3.23
N SER A 123 -2.61 2.16 -3.85
CA SER A 123 -3.47 1.30 -4.66
C SER A 123 -2.70 0.66 -5.82
N THR A 124 -1.87 1.44 -6.53
CA THR A 124 -1.01 0.90 -7.60
C THR A 124 -0.03 -0.15 -7.07
N ILE A 125 0.59 0.06 -5.91
CA ILE A 125 1.47 -0.95 -5.31
C ILE A 125 0.71 -2.25 -5.05
N ILE A 126 -0.52 -2.17 -4.54
CA ILE A 126 -1.37 -3.33 -4.24
C ILE A 126 -1.79 -4.07 -5.52
N GLU A 127 -2.14 -3.32 -6.56
CA GLU A 127 -2.48 -3.87 -7.87
C GLU A 127 -1.30 -4.64 -8.48
N VAL A 128 -0.12 -4.01 -8.55
CA VAL A 128 1.11 -4.63 -9.05
C VAL A 128 1.48 -5.87 -8.22
N ASN A 129 1.41 -5.76 -6.90
CA ASN A 129 1.63 -6.88 -5.98
C ASN A 129 0.69 -8.06 -6.26
N THR A 130 -0.58 -7.80 -6.56
CA THR A 130 -1.58 -8.84 -6.84
C THR A 130 -1.19 -9.61 -8.10
N TYR A 131 -0.81 -8.90 -9.17
CA TYR A 131 -0.36 -9.55 -10.40
C TYR A 131 0.94 -10.35 -10.22
N ILE A 132 1.89 -9.81 -9.45
CA ILE A 132 3.13 -10.52 -9.13
C ILE A 132 2.83 -11.78 -8.30
N LEU A 133 1.94 -11.68 -7.32
CA LEU A 133 1.57 -12.80 -6.47
C LEU A 133 0.95 -13.96 -7.27
N GLU A 134 0.03 -13.66 -8.18
CA GLU A 134 -0.58 -14.66 -9.09
C GLU A 134 0.50 -15.47 -9.85
N VAL A 135 1.51 -14.77 -10.35
CA VAL A 135 2.62 -15.36 -11.12
C VAL A 135 3.61 -16.14 -10.24
N ILE A 136 3.88 -15.65 -9.04
CA ILE A 136 4.73 -16.35 -8.09
C ILE A 136 4.07 -17.65 -7.62
N GLU A 137 2.75 -17.63 -7.42
CA GLU A 137 1.96 -18.81 -7.07
C GLU A 137 1.83 -19.78 -8.23
N ASN A 138 1.64 -19.28 -9.45
CA ASN A 138 1.53 -20.09 -10.65
C ASN A 138 2.40 -19.52 -11.80
N PRO A 139 3.64 -20.02 -11.97
CA PRO A 139 4.55 -19.54 -13.01
C PRO A 139 4.02 -19.67 -14.45
N TYR A 140 3.04 -20.54 -14.71
CA TYR A 140 2.42 -20.66 -16.03
C TYR A 140 1.65 -19.40 -16.45
N MET A 141 1.21 -18.59 -15.48
CA MET A 141 0.49 -17.34 -15.73
C MET A 141 1.34 -16.30 -16.47
N GLU A 142 2.67 -16.36 -16.35
CA GLU A 142 3.60 -15.46 -17.06
C GLU A 142 3.36 -15.52 -18.58
N LYS A 143 3.21 -16.73 -19.13
CA LYS A 143 3.01 -16.96 -20.57
C LYS A 143 1.63 -16.55 -21.06
N LEU A 144 0.63 -16.55 -20.18
CA LEU A 144 -0.73 -16.13 -20.51
C LEU A 144 -0.87 -14.62 -20.55
N ARG A 145 -0.05 -13.89 -19.78
CA ARG A 145 -0.10 -12.43 -19.65
C ARG A 145 0.85 -11.69 -20.61
N LEU A 146 1.82 -12.39 -21.21
CA LEU A 146 2.73 -11.87 -22.24
C LEU A 146 2.14 -11.94 -23.67
N LYS A 147 0.95 -12.51 -23.84
CA LYS A 147 0.19 -12.55 -25.11
C LYS A 147 -0.86 -11.45 -25.15
#